data_AF-A0A315DLP3-F1
#
_entry.id   AF-A0A315DLP3-F1
#
_cell.length_a   1.000
_cell.length_b   1.000
_cell.length_c   1.000
_cell.angle_alpha   90.00
_cell.angle_beta   90.00
_cell.angle_gamma   90.00
#
_symmetry.space_group_name_H-M   'P 1'
#
loop_
_entity.id
_entity.type
_entity.pdbx_description
1 polymer ?
#
loop_
_entity_poly.entity_id
_entity_poly.type
_entity_poly.pdbx_seq_one_letter_code
_entity_poly.pdbx_strand_id
1 'polypeptide(L)'
;MSDAVKPEDKALILDFGGVISRTLFETHALSEAALGLAAGTLTWQGPFVPEADALWQAMQADQISERDYWMQRTREVGRLLGEDWTEMQTFVQRARGADVQAVIRPEAVAAIHQAKSLGYKLGILSNELDLFYGADFRERLPLLQQFDVIVDATYTQILKPDPRAYQACLQALGVQAEHGVFVDDQLRNVLGAQRCGLPVVHLDVCQPGAGFVKALQMLAAL
;
A
#
# COMPACT_ATOMS: atom_id res chain seq x y z
N MET A 1 -8.65 -28.91 23.35
CA MET A 1 -8.36 -27.47 23.53
C MET A 1 -7.40 -27.13 22.42
N SER A 2 -7.78 -26.28 21.47
CA SER A 2 -6.81 -25.77 20.49
C SER A 2 -5.81 -24.94 21.27
N ASP A 3 -4.53 -25.31 21.22
CA ASP A 3 -3.48 -24.45 21.77
C ASP A 3 -3.52 -23.13 21.00
N ALA A 4 -3.61 -22.02 21.73
CA ALA A 4 -3.61 -20.69 21.12
C ALA A 4 -2.29 -20.47 20.35
N VAL A 5 -2.36 -19.83 19.19
CA VAL A 5 -1.19 -19.58 18.36
C VAL A 5 -0.23 -18.67 19.12
N LYS A 6 1.05 -19.03 19.19
CA LYS A 6 2.05 -18.22 19.89
C LYS A 6 2.28 -16.89 19.14
N PRO A 7 2.57 -15.78 19.85
CA PRO A 7 2.78 -14.49 19.19
C PRO A 7 3.84 -14.52 18.08
N GLU A 8 4.95 -15.24 18.29
CA GLU A 8 6.04 -15.37 17.31
C GLU A 8 5.67 -16.16 16.04
N ASP A 9 4.53 -16.86 16.06
CA ASP A 9 3.97 -17.59 14.92
C ASP A 9 2.86 -16.81 14.20
N LYS A 10 2.56 -15.59 14.65
CA LYS A 10 1.58 -14.67 14.03
C LYS A 10 2.27 -13.61 13.19
N ALA A 11 1.61 -13.16 12.12
CA ALA A 11 2.17 -12.10 11.26
C ALA A 11 1.15 -11.03 10.86
N LEU A 12 1.53 -9.76 11.01
CA LEU A 12 0.86 -8.65 10.32
C LEU A 12 1.58 -8.43 8.98
N ILE A 13 0.87 -8.64 7.88
CA ILE A 13 1.38 -8.49 6.53
C ILE A 13 0.70 -7.28 5.89
N LEU A 14 1.48 -6.31 5.42
CA LEU A 14 0.98 -5.04 4.91
C LEU A 14 1.36 -4.86 3.44
N ASP A 15 0.45 -4.38 2.62
CA ASP A 15 0.85 -3.66 1.41
C ASP A 15 1.59 -2.36 1.76
N PHE A 16 2.30 -1.79 0.79
CA PHE A 16 2.99 -0.52 0.98
C PHE A 16 2.23 0.70 0.43
N GLY A 17 1.67 0.62 -0.78
CA GLY A 17 0.97 1.74 -1.44
C GLY A 17 -0.44 1.90 -0.89
N GLY A 18 -0.85 3.09 -0.47
CA GLY A 18 -2.19 3.30 0.11
C GLY A 18 -2.37 2.76 1.54
N VAL A 19 -1.61 1.73 1.94
CA VAL A 19 -1.60 1.15 3.29
C VAL A 19 -0.55 1.81 4.19
N ILE A 20 0.75 1.53 3.99
CA ILE A 20 1.84 2.15 4.79
C ILE A 20 2.08 3.58 4.33
N SER A 21 2.20 3.79 3.02
CA SER A 21 2.28 5.11 2.40
C SER A 21 0.89 5.62 2.07
N ARG A 22 0.67 6.92 2.27
CA ARG A 22 -0.55 7.62 1.84
C ARG A 22 -0.69 7.53 0.34
N THR A 23 -1.92 7.50 -0.18
CA THR A 23 -2.20 7.57 -1.62
C THR A 23 -1.79 8.92 -2.22
N LEU A 24 -1.78 9.06 -3.55
CA LEU A 24 -1.56 10.35 -4.18
C LEU A 24 -2.70 11.33 -3.86
N PHE A 25 -3.94 10.84 -3.76
CA PHE A 25 -5.12 11.63 -3.36
C PHE A 25 -4.92 12.36 -2.03
N GLU A 26 -4.31 11.70 -1.06
CA GLU A 26 -4.05 12.25 0.28
C GLU A 26 -2.88 13.24 0.32
N THR A 27 -2.08 13.31 -0.75
CA THR A 27 -0.80 14.01 -0.75
C THR A 27 -0.70 15.09 -1.82
N HIS A 28 -1.81 15.53 -2.40
CA HIS A 28 -1.84 16.60 -3.41
C HIS A 28 -0.98 17.81 -3.06
N ALA A 29 -1.12 18.36 -1.85
CA ALA A 29 -0.32 19.53 -1.44
C ALA A 29 1.19 19.24 -1.46
N LEU A 30 1.61 18.03 -1.08
CA LEU A 30 3.00 17.60 -1.14
C LEU A 30 3.46 17.39 -2.59
N SER A 31 2.61 16.78 -3.40
CA SER A 31 2.87 16.54 -4.83
C SER A 31 2.96 17.85 -5.62
N GLU A 32 2.07 18.81 -5.37
CA GLU A 32 2.12 20.14 -5.98
C GLU A 32 3.43 20.84 -5.62
N ALA A 33 3.81 20.85 -4.34
CA ALA A 33 5.07 21.44 -3.90
C ALA A 33 6.29 20.76 -4.53
N ALA A 34 6.31 19.42 -4.60
CA ALA A 34 7.40 18.65 -5.22
C ALA A 34 7.53 18.89 -6.73
N LEU A 35 6.40 19.14 -7.40
CA LEU A 35 6.33 19.39 -8.84
C LEU A 35 6.48 20.87 -9.21
N GLY A 36 6.48 21.79 -8.23
CA GLY A 36 6.50 23.23 -8.48
C GLY A 36 5.18 23.78 -9.04
N LEU A 37 4.06 23.08 -8.77
CA LEU A 37 2.72 23.52 -9.16
C LEU A 37 2.14 24.46 -8.09
N ALA A 38 1.18 25.31 -8.50
CA ALA A 38 0.45 26.14 -7.56
C ALA A 38 -0.47 25.27 -6.67
N ALA A 39 -0.67 25.69 -5.42
CA ALA A 39 -1.56 24.98 -4.50
C ALA A 39 -2.99 24.88 -5.04
N GLY A 40 -3.58 23.68 -4.99
CA GLY A 40 -4.93 23.40 -5.51
C GLY A 40 -5.03 23.18 -7.02
N THR A 41 -3.89 22.98 -7.69
CA THR A 41 -3.84 22.58 -9.11
C THR A 41 -4.37 21.15 -9.32
N LEU A 42 -4.07 20.24 -8.40
CA LEU A 42 -4.54 18.86 -8.44
C LEU A 42 -5.90 18.76 -7.75
N THR A 43 -6.96 18.54 -8.54
CA THR A 43 -8.36 18.59 -8.06
C THR A 43 -9.04 17.23 -7.98
N TRP A 44 -8.35 16.15 -8.37
CA TRP A 44 -8.88 14.80 -8.42
C TRP A 44 -8.68 14.05 -7.11
N GLN A 45 -9.73 13.79 -6.35
CA GLN A 45 -9.58 13.26 -4.99
C GLN A 45 -10.07 11.81 -4.85
N GLY A 46 -10.33 11.14 -5.98
CA GLY A 46 -10.70 9.72 -6.02
C GLY A 46 -11.77 9.36 -4.99
N PRO A 47 -11.49 8.44 -4.04
CA PRO A 47 -12.48 7.97 -3.07
C PRO A 47 -12.89 9.03 -2.04
N PHE A 48 -12.12 10.11 -1.86
CA PHE A 48 -12.41 11.15 -0.88
C PHE A 48 -13.50 12.13 -1.34
N VAL A 49 -13.54 12.43 -2.64
CA VAL A 49 -14.56 13.30 -3.27
C VAL A 49 -14.90 12.74 -4.67
N PRO A 50 -15.59 11.58 -4.76
CA PRO A 50 -15.83 10.91 -6.04
C PRO A 50 -16.55 11.79 -7.07
N GLU A 51 -17.43 12.69 -6.63
CA GLU A 51 -18.17 13.63 -7.48
C GLU A 51 -17.29 14.67 -8.18
N ALA A 52 -16.10 14.94 -7.64
CA ALA A 52 -15.12 15.86 -8.23
C ALA A 52 -14.16 15.14 -9.21
N ASP A 53 -14.27 13.82 -9.35
CA ASP A 53 -13.31 12.99 -10.07
C ASP A 53 -14.02 12.08 -11.10
N ALA A 54 -14.32 12.63 -12.27
CA ALA A 54 -15.02 11.90 -13.34
C ALA A 54 -14.26 10.65 -13.82
N LEU A 55 -12.91 10.67 -13.81
CA LEU A 55 -12.11 9.49 -14.17
C LEU A 55 -12.24 8.41 -13.11
N TRP A 56 -12.26 8.78 -11.83
CA TRP A 56 -12.52 7.85 -10.74
C TRP A 56 -13.91 7.23 -10.88
N GLN A 57 -14.94 8.02 -11.15
CA GLN A 57 -16.30 7.51 -11.40
C GLN A 57 -16.35 6.54 -12.58
N ALA A 58 -15.68 6.86 -13.70
CA ALA A 58 -15.59 5.98 -14.85
C ALA A 58 -14.89 4.65 -14.51
N MET A 59 -13.83 4.70 -13.70
CA MET A 59 -13.14 3.50 -13.22
C MET A 59 -14.06 2.66 -12.33
N GLN A 60 -14.77 3.28 -11.38
CA GLN A 60 -15.70 2.60 -10.49
C GLN A 60 -16.92 2.01 -11.23
N ALA A 61 -17.24 2.54 -12.40
CA ALA A 61 -18.29 2.04 -13.29
C ALA A 61 -17.76 1.02 -14.34
N ASP A 62 -16.53 0.50 -14.18
CA ASP A 62 -15.86 -0.43 -15.08
C ASP A 62 -15.75 0.07 -16.55
N GLN A 63 -15.82 1.38 -16.77
CA GLN A 63 -15.69 1.99 -18.10
C GLN A 63 -14.23 2.14 -18.53
N ILE A 64 -13.32 2.26 -17.55
CA ILE A 64 -11.87 2.29 -17.73
C ILE A 64 -11.21 1.41 -16.67
N SER A 65 -10.02 0.89 -16.97
CA SER A 65 -9.26 0.16 -15.95
C SER A 65 -8.57 1.11 -14.96
N GLU A 66 -8.18 0.60 -13.79
CA GLU A 66 -7.33 1.33 -12.83
C GLU A 66 -6.01 1.79 -13.48
N ARG A 67 -5.44 0.96 -14.35
CA ARG A 67 -4.25 1.32 -15.11
C ARG A 67 -4.52 2.53 -16.02
N ASP A 68 -5.67 2.56 -16.69
CA ASP A 68 -6.05 3.68 -17.53
C ASP A 68 -6.29 4.95 -16.73
N TYR A 69 -6.92 4.85 -15.55
CA TYR A 69 -7.11 5.95 -14.62
C TYR A 69 -5.76 6.61 -14.28
N TRP A 70 -4.81 5.83 -13.76
CA TRP A 70 -3.51 6.36 -13.35
C TRP A 70 -2.63 6.80 -14.51
N MET A 71 -2.72 6.14 -15.67
CA MET A 71 -2.03 6.58 -16.88
C MET A 71 -2.56 7.91 -17.42
N GLN A 72 -3.87 8.16 -17.31
CA GLN A 72 -4.45 9.46 -17.65
C GLN A 72 -3.99 10.54 -16.68
N ARG A 73 -4.04 10.29 -15.35
CA ARG A 73 -3.51 11.22 -14.34
C ARG A 73 -2.04 11.54 -14.55
N THR A 74 -1.23 10.53 -14.87
CA THR A 74 0.19 10.68 -15.21
C THR A 74 0.38 11.67 -16.37
N ARG A 75 -0.36 11.49 -17.47
CA ARG A 75 -0.27 12.38 -18.64
C ARG A 75 -0.79 13.79 -18.35
N GLU A 76 -1.89 13.91 -17.61
CA GLU A 76 -2.45 15.21 -17.21
C GLU A 76 -1.45 16.02 -16.39
N VAL A 77 -0.85 15.40 -15.37
CA VAL A 77 0.15 16.06 -14.52
C VAL A 77 1.42 16.38 -15.31
N GLY A 78 1.89 15.48 -16.18
CA GLY A 78 3.02 15.77 -17.07
C GLY A 78 2.78 17.00 -17.93
N ARG A 79 1.58 17.14 -18.52
CA ARG A 79 1.22 18.32 -19.34
C ARG A 79 1.17 19.62 -18.55
N LEU A 80 0.78 19.59 -17.28
CA LEU A 80 0.83 20.78 -16.40
C LEU A 80 2.25 21.31 -16.25
N LEU A 81 3.25 20.44 -16.42
CA LEU A 81 4.68 20.76 -16.37
C LEU A 81 5.29 21.00 -17.75
N GLY A 82 4.50 20.91 -18.82
CA GLY A 82 4.99 21.01 -20.20
C GLY A 82 5.75 19.76 -20.68
N GLU A 83 5.51 18.60 -20.06
CA GLU A 83 6.20 17.34 -20.33
C GLU A 83 5.24 16.25 -20.86
N ASP A 84 5.79 15.25 -21.54
CA ASP A 84 5.04 14.08 -22.00
C ASP A 84 5.43 12.84 -21.18
N TRP A 85 4.63 12.53 -20.16
CA TRP A 85 4.87 11.38 -19.30
C TRP A 85 4.12 10.14 -19.79
N THR A 86 4.87 9.08 -20.09
CA THR A 86 4.33 7.81 -20.58
C THR A 86 4.37 6.68 -19.55
N GLU A 87 5.00 6.90 -18.39
CA GLU A 87 5.18 5.90 -17.35
C GLU A 87 4.66 6.41 -16.00
N MET A 88 3.84 5.59 -15.32
CA MET A 88 3.32 5.93 -13.99
C MET A 88 4.44 6.12 -12.97
N GLN A 89 5.53 5.37 -13.10
CA GLN A 89 6.71 5.48 -12.26
C GLN A 89 7.26 6.91 -12.24
N THR A 90 7.31 7.58 -13.40
CA THR A 90 7.75 8.99 -13.49
C THR A 90 6.89 9.90 -12.63
N PHE A 91 5.56 9.72 -12.70
CA PHE A 91 4.64 10.52 -11.91
C PHE A 91 4.84 10.27 -10.41
N VAL A 92 4.84 9.01 -9.97
CA VAL A 92 4.99 8.67 -8.55
C VAL A 92 6.31 9.18 -7.99
N GLN A 93 7.43 8.95 -8.68
CA GLN A 93 8.76 9.39 -8.23
C GLN A 93 8.84 10.90 -8.07
N ARG A 94 8.30 11.67 -9.03
CA ARG A 94 8.35 13.13 -8.96
C ARG A 94 7.35 13.72 -7.97
N ALA A 95 6.17 13.12 -7.85
CA ALA A 95 5.10 13.59 -6.96
C ALA A 95 5.35 13.29 -5.47
N ARG A 96 6.21 12.32 -5.14
CA ARG A 96 6.57 12.00 -3.75
C ARG A 96 7.69 12.87 -3.19
N GLY A 97 8.43 13.57 -4.05
CA GLY A 97 9.49 14.49 -3.64
C GLY A 97 10.60 13.81 -2.82
N ALA A 98 11.35 14.60 -2.05
CA ALA A 98 12.47 14.11 -1.23
C ALA A 98 12.06 13.69 0.19
N ASP A 99 10.95 14.21 0.73
CA ASP A 99 10.50 13.92 2.09
C ASP A 99 9.60 12.68 2.13
N VAL A 100 10.27 11.54 2.25
CA VAL A 100 9.66 10.21 2.39
C VAL A 100 8.79 10.10 3.64
N GLN A 101 9.15 10.77 4.74
CA GLN A 101 8.41 10.62 6.01
C GLN A 101 7.04 11.26 5.93
N ALA A 102 6.91 12.36 5.19
CA ALA A 102 5.65 13.08 5.01
C ALA A 102 4.55 12.23 4.34
N VAL A 103 4.93 11.20 3.58
CA VAL A 103 4.00 10.30 2.89
C VAL A 103 3.70 9.03 3.68
N ILE A 104 4.29 8.81 4.85
CA ILE A 104 3.99 7.65 5.70
C ILE A 104 2.75 7.93 6.54
N ARG A 105 1.85 6.94 6.61
CA ARG A 105 0.62 7.00 7.38
C ARG A 105 0.89 6.78 8.88
N PRO A 106 0.53 7.72 9.77
CA PRO A 106 0.73 7.55 11.22
C PRO A 106 0.04 6.32 11.81
N GLU A 107 -1.16 5.97 11.31
CA GLU A 107 -1.92 4.80 11.73
C GLU A 107 -1.17 3.49 11.42
N ALA A 108 -0.48 3.43 10.28
CA ALA A 108 0.36 2.29 9.92
C ALA A 108 1.56 2.19 10.86
N VAL A 109 2.22 3.31 11.18
CA VAL A 109 3.33 3.35 12.15
C VAL A 109 2.90 2.82 13.51
N ALA A 110 1.76 3.30 14.01
CA ALA A 110 1.21 2.86 15.29
C ALA A 110 0.91 1.34 15.29
N ALA A 111 0.30 0.84 14.22
CA ALA A 111 -0.01 -0.58 14.09
C ALA A 111 1.25 -1.46 14.02
N ILE A 112 2.27 -1.03 13.28
CA ILE A 112 3.57 -1.69 13.16
C ILE A 112 4.25 -1.78 14.54
N HIS A 113 4.30 -0.66 15.27
CA HIS A 113 4.88 -0.62 16.62
C HIS A 113 4.12 -1.52 17.59
N GLN A 114 2.78 -1.50 17.53
CA GLN A 114 1.96 -2.33 18.40
C GLN A 114 2.15 -3.82 18.11
N ALA A 115 2.08 -4.24 16.83
CA ALA A 115 2.32 -5.63 16.43
C ALA A 115 3.70 -6.12 16.89
N LYS A 116 4.74 -5.30 16.70
CA LYS A 116 6.10 -5.61 17.16
C LYS A 116 6.19 -5.73 18.68
N SER A 117 5.52 -4.84 19.42
CA SER A 117 5.50 -4.90 20.90
C SER A 117 4.82 -6.15 21.45
N LEU A 118 3.90 -6.74 20.68
CA LEU A 118 3.21 -7.99 21.01
C LEU A 118 3.99 -9.23 20.57
N GLY A 119 5.14 -9.08 19.90
CA GLY A 119 5.96 -10.19 19.41
C GLY A 119 5.49 -10.79 18.09
N TYR A 120 4.58 -10.13 17.37
CA TYR A 120 4.15 -10.58 16.05
C TYR A 120 5.23 -10.29 15.00
N LYS A 121 5.34 -11.16 14.02
CA LYS A 121 6.17 -10.92 12.83
C LYS A 121 5.53 -9.85 11.94
N LEU A 122 6.38 -9.15 11.19
CA LEU A 122 6.02 -8.08 10.28
C LEU A 122 6.47 -8.41 8.86
N GLY A 123 5.51 -8.44 7.94
CA GLY A 123 5.75 -8.62 6.50
C GLY A 123 5.30 -7.42 5.68
N ILE A 124 6.08 -7.07 4.65
CA ILE A 124 5.58 -6.28 3.51
C ILE A 124 5.39 -7.20 2.32
N LEU A 125 4.25 -7.06 1.63
CA LEU A 125 4.01 -7.67 0.34
C LEU A 125 3.53 -6.59 -0.65
N SER A 126 4.43 -6.11 -1.50
CA SER A 126 4.18 -5.01 -2.44
C SER A 126 4.45 -5.43 -3.88
N ASN A 127 3.71 -4.87 -4.84
CA ASN A 127 3.98 -5.07 -6.26
C ASN A 127 5.11 -4.14 -6.77
N GLU A 128 5.25 -2.93 -6.21
CA GLU A 128 6.03 -1.85 -6.86
C GLU A 128 6.74 -0.92 -5.84
N LEU A 129 7.20 -1.45 -4.70
CA LEU A 129 7.88 -0.63 -3.67
C LEU A 129 9.15 0.01 -4.24
N ASP A 130 10.18 -0.77 -4.54
CA ASP A 130 11.47 -0.20 -4.95
C ASP A 130 11.42 0.39 -6.36
N LEU A 131 10.47 -0.05 -7.19
CA LEU A 131 10.18 0.59 -8.48
C LEU A 131 9.81 2.08 -8.28
N PHE A 132 8.98 2.40 -7.29
CA PHE A 132 8.53 3.77 -7.07
C PHE A 132 9.44 4.60 -6.19
N TYR A 133 10.23 3.99 -5.31
CA TYR A 133 11.01 4.73 -4.33
C TYR A 133 12.54 4.59 -4.47
N GLY A 134 13.02 3.65 -5.28
CA GLY A 134 14.44 3.33 -5.47
C GLY A 134 14.99 2.41 -4.37
N ALA A 135 16.04 1.64 -4.67
CA ALA A 135 16.62 0.65 -3.75
C ALA A 135 17.08 1.27 -2.41
N ASP A 136 17.68 2.47 -2.45
CA ASP A 136 18.17 3.19 -1.27
C ASP A 136 17.02 3.71 -0.37
N PHE A 137 15.77 3.59 -0.81
CA PHE A 137 14.60 3.98 0.00
C PHE A 137 14.50 3.20 1.30
N ARG A 138 14.83 1.90 1.26
CA ARG A 138 14.76 1.03 2.42
C ARG A 138 15.70 1.48 3.54
N GLU A 139 16.84 2.05 3.17
CA GLU A 139 17.83 2.60 4.10
C GLU A 139 17.40 3.96 4.66
N ARG A 140 16.72 4.77 3.85
CA ARG A 140 16.25 6.11 4.24
C ARG A 140 15.00 6.11 5.11
N LEU A 141 14.30 4.99 5.21
CA LEU A 141 13.08 4.85 6.00
C LEU A 141 13.27 3.86 7.16
N PRO A 142 13.68 4.31 8.35
CA PRO A 142 13.94 3.44 9.51
C PRO A 142 12.76 2.53 9.90
N LEU A 143 11.53 2.92 9.54
CA LEU A 143 10.33 2.08 9.71
C LEU A 143 10.48 0.72 9.00
N LEU A 144 11.10 0.69 7.81
CA LEU A 144 11.27 -0.54 7.03
C LEU A 144 12.24 -1.53 7.67
N GLN A 145 13.17 -1.07 8.50
CA GLN A 145 14.08 -1.94 9.26
C GLN A 145 13.36 -2.71 10.38
N GLN A 146 12.09 -2.42 10.62
CA GLN A 146 11.31 -3.16 11.62
C GLN A 146 10.71 -4.45 11.08
N PHE A 147 10.64 -4.62 9.76
CA PHE A 147 10.01 -5.77 9.11
C PHE A 147 10.96 -6.96 9.03
N ASP A 148 10.44 -8.13 9.33
CA ASP A 148 11.18 -9.40 9.23
C ASP A 148 11.35 -9.81 7.76
N VAL A 149 10.35 -9.51 6.93
CA VAL A 149 10.31 -9.87 5.51
C VAL A 149 9.74 -8.72 4.69
N ILE A 150 10.40 -8.43 3.56
CA ILE A 150 9.88 -7.55 2.50
C ILE A 150 9.88 -8.33 1.20
N VAL A 151 8.70 -8.67 0.69
CA VAL A 151 8.50 -9.24 -0.64
C VAL A 151 8.05 -8.13 -1.59
N ASP A 152 8.83 -7.91 -2.63
CA ASP A 152 8.61 -6.86 -3.62
C ASP A 152 8.67 -7.45 -5.03
N ALA A 153 7.58 -7.30 -5.79
CA ALA A 153 7.47 -7.85 -7.14
C ALA A 153 8.43 -7.22 -8.15
N THR A 154 9.04 -6.06 -7.82
CA THR A 154 10.18 -5.50 -8.56
C THR A 154 11.31 -6.54 -8.73
N TYR A 155 11.52 -7.40 -7.73
CA TYR A 155 12.57 -8.43 -7.76
C TYR A 155 12.02 -9.82 -8.07
N THR A 156 10.85 -10.17 -7.54
CA THR A 156 10.30 -11.53 -7.73
C THR A 156 9.66 -11.71 -9.11
N GLN A 157 9.25 -10.62 -9.76
CA GLN A 157 8.46 -10.61 -11.01
C GLN A 157 7.11 -11.35 -10.87
N ILE A 158 6.63 -11.51 -9.63
CA ILE A 158 5.36 -12.16 -9.29
C ILE A 158 4.50 -11.16 -8.53
N LEU A 159 3.46 -10.65 -9.19
CA LEU A 159 2.59 -9.62 -8.64
C LEU A 159 1.38 -10.26 -7.94
N LYS A 160 0.92 -9.63 -6.86
CA LYS A 160 -0.46 -9.82 -6.41
C LYS A 160 -1.43 -9.50 -7.56
N PRO A 161 -2.50 -10.29 -7.77
CA PRO A 161 -3.02 -11.33 -6.88
C PRO A 161 -2.58 -12.77 -7.20
N ASP A 162 -1.43 -12.99 -7.84
CA ASP A 162 -0.89 -14.35 -8.06
C ASP A 162 -0.69 -15.06 -6.71
N PRO A 163 -1.23 -16.28 -6.51
CA PRO A 163 -1.07 -17.06 -5.29
C PRO A 163 0.37 -17.19 -4.79
N ARG A 164 1.33 -17.26 -5.73
CA ARG A 164 2.75 -17.40 -5.42
C ARG A 164 3.31 -16.21 -4.65
N ALA A 165 2.76 -15.01 -4.82
CA ALA A 165 3.17 -13.81 -4.09
C ALA A 165 2.90 -13.95 -2.59
N TYR A 166 1.69 -14.39 -2.22
CA TYR A 166 1.29 -14.61 -0.83
C TYR A 166 2.05 -15.78 -0.20
N GLN A 167 2.18 -16.88 -0.95
CA GLN A 167 2.91 -18.07 -0.50
C GLN A 167 4.38 -17.76 -0.20
N ALA A 168 5.06 -16.99 -1.07
CA ALA A 168 6.45 -16.59 -0.86
C ALA A 168 6.61 -15.75 0.42
N CYS A 169 5.69 -14.81 0.68
CA CYS A 169 5.71 -14.00 1.90
C CYS A 169 5.52 -14.86 3.16
N LEU A 170 4.52 -15.74 3.17
CA LEU A 170 4.25 -16.65 4.29
C LEU A 170 5.42 -17.62 4.55
N GLN A 171 6.02 -18.17 3.49
CA GLN A 171 7.19 -19.04 3.60
C GLN A 171 8.39 -18.32 4.18
N ALA A 172 8.68 -17.09 3.70
CA ALA A 172 9.79 -16.30 4.22
C ALA A 172 9.57 -15.90 5.70
N LEU A 173 8.33 -15.63 6.10
CA LEU A 173 7.97 -15.36 7.49
C LEU A 173 7.98 -16.63 8.36
N GLY A 174 7.89 -17.81 7.75
CA GLY A 174 7.69 -19.08 8.46
C GLY A 174 6.37 -19.12 9.23
N VAL A 175 5.29 -18.59 8.62
CA VAL A 175 3.96 -18.46 9.25
C VAL A 175 2.91 -19.18 8.39
N GLN A 176 1.98 -19.88 9.02
CA GLN A 176 0.84 -20.50 8.34
C GLN A 176 -0.16 -19.42 7.90
N ALA A 177 -0.86 -19.65 6.77
CA ALA A 177 -1.77 -18.64 6.21
C ALA A 177 -2.82 -18.17 7.23
N GLU A 178 -3.44 -19.09 7.98
CA GLU A 178 -4.44 -18.78 9.01
C GLU A 178 -3.89 -18.04 10.23
N HIS A 179 -2.55 -17.98 10.40
CA HIS A 179 -1.89 -17.25 11.48
C HIS A 179 -1.45 -15.84 11.08
N GLY A 180 -1.64 -15.46 9.82
CA GLY A 180 -1.35 -14.12 9.32
C GLY A 180 -2.61 -13.27 9.17
N VAL A 181 -2.45 -11.95 9.14
CA VAL A 181 -3.49 -11.02 8.66
C VAL A 181 -2.88 -10.11 7.60
N PHE A 182 -3.45 -10.14 6.40
CA PHE A 182 -3.03 -9.30 5.29
C PHE A 182 -3.90 -8.05 5.16
N VAL A 183 -3.27 -6.88 5.06
CA VAL A 183 -3.93 -5.58 4.90
C VAL A 183 -3.53 -4.97 3.56
N ASP A 184 -4.52 -4.69 2.71
CA ASP A 184 -4.35 -4.12 1.37
C ASP A 184 -5.54 -3.22 1.05
N ASP A 185 -5.32 -2.11 0.33
CA ASP A 185 -6.37 -1.17 -0.10
C ASP A 185 -7.03 -1.60 -1.42
N GLN A 186 -6.40 -2.52 -2.17
CA GLN A 186 -6.93 -3.01 -3.43
C GLN A 186 -7.73 -4.30 -3.25
N LEU A 187 -9.03 -4.24 -3.55
CA LEU A 187 -9.94 -5.38 -3.41
C LEU A 187 -9.45 -6.62 -4.19
N ARG A 188 -8.83 -6.46 -5.36
CA ARG A 188 -8.28 -7.58 -6.14
C ARG A 188 -7.22 -8.37 -5.37
N ASN A 189 -6.37 -7.68 -4.61
CA ASN A 189 -5.29 -8.29 -3.82
C ASN A 189 -5.89 -8.96 -2.59
N VAL A 190 -6.84 -8.31 -1.91
CA VAL A 190 -7.60 -8.87 -0.78
C VAL A 190 -8.26 -10.20 -1.18
N LEU A 191 -8.96 -10.24 -2.31
CA LEU A 191 -9.61 -11.46 -2.81
C LEU A 191 -8.58 -12.54 -3.20
N GLY A 192 -7.41 -12.14 -3.71
CA GLY A 192 -6.30 -13.06 -3.99
C GLY A 192 -5.76 -13.73 -2.73
N ALA A 193 -5.49 -12.94 -1.69
CA ALA A 193 -5.03 -13.44 -0.40
C ALA A 193 -6.07 -14.35 0.27
N GLN A 194 -7.35 -13.97 0.23
CA GLN A 194 -8.44 -14.77 0.79
C GLN A 194 -8.54 -16.16 0.14
N ARG A 195 -8.33 -16.25 -1.19
CA ARG A 195 -8.30 -17.54 -1.91
C ARG A 195 -7.13 -18.44 -1.49
N CYS A 196 -6.09 -17.85 -0.88
CA CYS A 196 -4.95 -18.56 -0.32
C CYS A 196 -5.13 -18.94 1.16
N GLY A 197 -6.31 -18.69 1.75
CA GLY A 197 -6.62 -18.97 3.15
C GLY A 197 -6.00 -17.98 4.14
N LEU A 198 -5.48 -16.85 3.66
CA LEU A 198 -4.93 -15.79 4.50
C LEU A 198 -6.08 -14.87 4.96
N PRO A 199 -6.30 -14.70 6.28
CA PRO A 199 -7.20 -13.68 6.79
C PRO A 199 -6.85 -12.29 6.27
N VAL A 200 -7.87 -11.49 5.94
CA VAL A 200 -7.68 -10.21 5.25
C VAL A 200 -8.44 -9.06 5.89
N VAL A 201 -7.88 -7.86 5.74
CA VAL A 201 -8.55 -6.58 5.91
C VAL A 201 -8.41 -5.78 4.62
N HIS A 202 -9.54 -5.47 3.99
CA HIS A 202 -9.58 -4.43 2.96
C HIS A 202 -9.53 -3.07 3.64
N LEU A 203 -8.43 -2.34 3.45
CA LEU A 203 -8.24 -1.03 4.05
C LEU A 203 -9.01 0.03 3.25
N ASP A 204 -9.92 0.73 3.93
CA ASP A 204 -10.49 1.97 3.40
C ASP A 204 -9.53 3.13 3.69
N VAL A 205 -8.96 3.73 2.65
CA VAL A 205 -8.03 4.86 2.77
C VAL A 205 -8.69 6.12 3.32
N CYS A 206 -10.03 6.22 3.26
CA CYS A 206 -10.79 7.30 3.91
C CYS A 206 -10.93 7.10 5.43
N GLN A 207 -10.78 5.86 5.92
CA GLN A 207 -10.89 5.50 7.34
C GLN A 207 -9.82 4.46 7.75
N PRO A 208 -8.53 4.75 7.54
CA PRO A 208 -7.48 3.74 7.62
C PRO A 208 -7.31 3.17 9.03
N GLY A 209 -7.50 3.99 10.07
CA GLY A 209 -7.38 3.56 11.47
C GLY A 209 -8.31 2.39 11.82
N ALA A 210 -9.53 2.37 11.28
CA ALA A 210 -10.47 1.28 11.50
C ALA A 210 -9.94 -0.06 10.94
N GLY A 211 -9.27 -0.03 9.79
CA GLY A 211 -8.66 -1.22 9.20
C GLY A 211 -7.50 -1.77 10.03
N PHE A 212 -6.60 -0.91 10.51
CA PHE A 212 -5.49 -1.35 11.37
C PHE A 212 -5.96 -1.91 12.71
N VAL A 213 -6.95 -1.27 13.36
CA VAL A 213 -7.57 -1.78 14.59
C VAL A 213 -8.16 -3.16 14.34
N LYS A 214 -8.92 -3.34 13.24
CA LYS A 214 -9.49 -4.64 12.87
C LYS A 214 -8.41 -5.70 12.65
N ALA A 215 -7.32 -5.36 11.96
CA ALA A 215 -6.23 -6.31 11.70
C ALA A 215 -5.58 -6.80 13.00
N LEU A 216 -5.31 -5.89 13.94
CA LEU A 216 -4.73 -6.23 15.24
C LEU A 216 -5.69 -7.05 16.12
N GLN A 217 -7.00 -6.75 16.07
CA GLN A 217 -8.02 -7.55 16.75
C GLN A 217 -8.11 -8.97 16.20
N MET A 218 -8.02 -9.13 14.87
CA MET A 218 -7.98 -10.45 14.22
C MET A 218 -6.76 -11.25 14.69
N LEU A 219 -5.57 -10.64 14.72
CA LEU A 219 -4.36 -11.31 15.22
C LEU A 219 -4.45 -11.70 16.69
N ALA A 220 -5.05 -10.85 17.53
CA ALA A 220 -5.24 -11.13 18.95
C ALA A 220 -6.22 -12.29 19.20
N ALA A 221 -7.10 -12.61 18.24
CA ALA A 221 -8.12 -13.65 18.37
C ALA A 221 -7.67 -15.05 17.89
N LEU A 222 -6.50 -15.16 17.22
CA LEU A 222 -5.85 -16.41 16.82
C LEU A 222 -5.19 -17.11 18.02
#